data_AF-A0A661FAS5-F1
#
_entry.id   AF-A0A661FAS5-F1
#
_cell.length_a   1.000
_cell.length_b   1.000
_cell.length_c   1.000
_cell.angle_alpha   90.00
_cell.angle_beta   90.00
_cell.angle_gamma   90.00
#
_symmetry.space_group_name_H-M   'P 1'
#
loop_
_entity.id
_entity.type
_entity.pdbx_description
1 polymer ?
#
loop_
_entity_poly.entity_id
_entity_poly.type
_entity_poly.pdbx_seq_one_letter_code
_entity_poly.pdbx_strand_id
1 'polypeptide(L)'
;MIDPGVIFSLTVPGAYAATYWPQGGDSVETIVLIDRDIQLFPGGYESGVAEKRTEVVLRFDHVGTVQRGDVITLPGETLTVEDEISNDRFAVKVTVK
;
A
#
# COMPACT_ATOMS: atom_id res chain seq x y z
N MET A 1 -26.33 -9.27 -23.38
CA MET A 1 -25.11 -8.96 -24.14
C MET A 1 -24.40 -7.88 -23.33
N ILE A 2 -23.40 -8.26 -22.54
CA ILE A 2 -22.67 -7.34 -21.66
C ILE A 2 -21.56 -6.74 -22.51
N ASP A 3 -21.47 -5.42 -22.53
CA ASP A 3 -20.51 -4.65 -23.32
C ASP A 3 -19.07 -5.02 -22.89
N PRO A 4 -18.19 -5.50 -23.78
CA PRO A 4 -16.84 -5.94 -23.41
C PRO A 4 -15.88 -4.78 -23.05
N GLY A 5 -16.36 -3.53 -23.04
CA GLY A 5 -15.55 -2.33 -22.83
C GLY A 5 -15.68 -1.63 -21.48
N VAL A 6 -16.56 -2.08 -20.57
CA VAL A 6 -16.71 -1.41 -19.27
C VAL A 6 -15.64 -1.91 -18.29
N ILE A 7 -14.46 -1.28 -18.35
CA ILE A 7 -13.52 -1.31 -17.23
C ILE A 7 -14.22 -0.55 -16.10
N PHE A 8 -14.79 -1.27 -15.14
CA PHE A 8 -15.22 -0.68 -13.88
C PHE A 8 -13.96 -0.20 -13.15
N SER A 9 -13.59 1.06 -13.40
CA SER A 9 -12.66 1.79 -12.55
C SER A 9 -13.37 2.07 -11.24
N LEU A 10 -13.33 1.10 -10.31
CA LEU A 10 -13.71 1.35 -8.93
C LEU A 10 -12.61 2.22 -8.31
N THR A 11 -12.75 3.54 -8.45
CA THR A 11 -11.89 4.49 -7.77
C THR A 11 -12.32 4.52 -6.31
N VAL A 12 -11.72 3.67 -5.49
CA VAL A 12 -11.86 3.73 -4.03
C VAL A 12 -11.03 4.93 -3.54
N PRO A 13 -11.63 5.94 -2.89
CA PRO A 13 -10.86 7.03 -2.31
C PRO A 13 -9.80 6.48 -1.34
N GLY A 14 -8.53 6.83 -1.57
CA GLY A 14 -7.40 6.31 -0.79
C GLY A 14 -6.76 5.02 -1.33
N ALA A 15 -7.24 4.50 -2.47
CA ALA A 15 -6.58 3.41 -3.19
C ALA A 15 -5.59 3.92 -4.24
N TYR A 16 -4.43 3.29 -4.30
CA TYR A 16 -3.34 3.63 -5.22
C TYR A 16 -2.95 2.40 -6.05
N ALA A 17 -2.73 2.61 -7.34
CA ALA A 17 -2.04 1.61 -8.15
C ALA A 17 -0.59 1.52 -7.66
N ALA A 18 -0.10 0.30 -7.48
CA ALA A 18 1.23 0.03 -6.97
C ALA A 18 1.84 -1.20 -7.66
N THR A 19 3.14 -1.35 -7.51
CA THR A 19 3.86 -2.56 -7.90
C THR A 19 4.48 -3.18 -6.66
N TYR A 20 4.14 -4.43 -6.37
CA TYR A 20 4.73 -5.19 -5.28
C TYR A 20 5.90 -6.03 -5.81
N TRP A 21 7.00 -6.01 -5.06
CA TRP A 21 8.26 -6.68 -5.37
C TRP A 21 8.59 -7.65 -4.24
N PRO A 22 8.23 -8.94 -4.37
CA PRO A 22 8.61 -9.95 -3.41
C PRO A 22 10.12 -10.21 -3.47
N GLN A 23 10.74 -10.50 -2.32
CA GLN A 23 12.15 -10.86 -2.29
C GLN A 23 12.44 -12.10 -3.13
N GLY A 24 13.21 -11.92 -4.20
CA GLY A 24 13.63 -13.01 -5.09
C GLY A 24 12.54 -13.50 -6.05
N GLY A 25 11.43 -12.76 -6.19
CA GLY A 25 10.37 -13.07 -7.15
C GLY A 25 10.17 -11.98 -8.22
N ASP A 26 9.19 -12.22 -9.08
CA ASP A 26 8.78 -11.26 -10.11
C ASP A 26 7.83 -10.21 -9.51
N SER A 27 7.86 -9.00 -10.09
CA SER A 27 6.95 -7.94 -9.67
C SER A 27 5.50 -8.23 -10.05
N VAL A 28 4.59 -7.76 -9.20
CA VAL A 28 3.15 -7.91 -9.40
C VAL A 28 2.47 -6.55 -9.31
N GLU A 29 1.66 -6.22 -10.32
CA GLU A 29 0.79 -5.04 -10.27
C GLU A 29 -0.35 -5.27 -9.26
N THR A 30 -0.58 -4.28 -8.40
CA THR A 30 -1.58 -4.38 -7.35
C THR A 30 -2.21 -3.03 -7.03
N ILE A 31 -3.25 -3.06 -6.21
CA ILE A 31 -3.90 -1.88 -5.67
C ILE A 31 -3.72 -1.93 -4.16
N VAL A 32 -3.31 -0.80 -3.59
CA VAL A 32 -3.09 -0.69 -2.15
C VAL A 32 -3.91 0.42 -1.54
N LEU A 33 -4.30 0.22 -0.29
CA LEU A 33 -4.84 1.29 0.56
C LEU A 33 -3.73 1.70 1.54
N ILE A 34 -3.43 3.00 1.60
CA ILE A 34 -2.40 3.53 2.50
C ILE A 34 -3.10 4.28 3.62
N ASP A 35 -2.83 3.88 4.85
CA ASP A 35 -3.23 4.57 6.06
C ASP A 35 -1.99 5.20 6.68
N ARG A 36 -1.94 6.54 6.71
CA ARG A 36 -0.83 7.31 7.29
C ARG A 36 -1.30 7.99 8.56
N ASP A 37 -0.64 7.67 9.67
CA ASP A 37 -0.80 8.44 10.90
C ASP A 37 0.07 9.71 10.82
N ILE A 38 -0.52 10.77 10.27
CA ILE A 38 0.08 12.10 10.16
C ILE A 38 -0.40 12.99 11.31
N GLN A 39 0.52 13.32 12.21
CA GLN A 39 0.27 14.31 13.25
C GLN A 39 0.75 15.69 12.77
N LEU A 40 -0.20 16.59 12.54
CA LEU A 40 0.08 18.00 12.24
C LEU A 40 0.42 18.73 13.55
N PHE A 41 1.61 19.32 13.63
CA PHE A 41 2.00 20.20 14.73
C PHE A 41 1.75 21.65 14.34
N PRO A 42 0.73 22.35 14.88
CA PRO A 42 0.58 23.78 14.68
C PRO A 42 1.59 24.50 15.58
N GLY A 43 2.76 24.83 15.04
CA GLY A 43 3.86 25.40 15.81
C GLY A 43 4.58 26.53 15.09
N GLY A 44 3.99 27.72 15.09
CA GLY A 44 4.63 29.06 15.13
C GLY A 44 5.70 29.47 14.11
N TYR A 45 6.71 28.66 13.82
CA TYR A 45 7.87 29.03 13.01
C TYR A 45 8.45 27.91 12.12
N GLU A 46 8.15 26.63 12.36
CA GLU A 46 8.54 25.53 11.46
C GLU A 46 7.43 24.48 11.43
N SER A 47 6.74 24.36 10.29
CA SER A 47 5.70 23.35 10.10
C SER A 47 6.37 22.00 9.82
N GLY A 48 6.47 21.15 10.84
CA GLY A 48 6.96 19.78 10.71
C GLY A 48 5.81 18.78 10.55
N VAL A 49 5.92 17.89 9.57
CA VAL A 49 5.07 16.69 9.47
C VAL A 49 5.85 15.54 10.08
N ALA A 50 5.38 14.97 11.19
CA ALA A 50 5.93 13.74 11.73
C ALA A 50 5.00 12.58 11.35
N GLU A 51 5.43 11.77 10.38
CA GLU A 51 4.77 10.51 10.04
C GLU A 51 5.19 9.47 11.07
N LYS A 52 4.23 8.97 11.87
CA LYS A 52 4.52 8.04 12.97
C LYS A 52 4.51 6.59 12.54
N ARG A 53 3.59 6.25 11.64
CA ARG A 53 3.35 4.88 11.20
C ARG A 53 2.58 4.92 9.88
N THR A 54 3.02 4.10 8.94
CA THR A 54 2.31 3.88 7.68
C THR A 54 1.93 2.42 7.58
N GLU A 55 0.64 2.18 7.38
CA GLU A 55 0.05 0.87 7.20
C GLU A 55 -0.46 0.74 5.77
N VAL A 56 -0.20 -0.40 5.14
CA VAL A 56 -0.60 -0.67 3.77
C VAL A 56 -1.45 -1.92 3.74
N VAL A 57 -2.60 -1.85 3.07
CA VAL A 57 -3.45 -3.00 2.80
C VAL A 57 -3.26 -3.40 1.33
N LEU A 58 -2.85 -4.65 1.11
CA LEU A 58 -2.64 -5.27 -0.19
C LEU A 58 -3.68 -6.36 -0.43
N ARG A 59 -3.97 -6.66 -1.69
CA ARG A 59 -4.86 -7.76 -2.07
C ARG A 59 -4.10 -9.09 -2.11
N PHE A 60 -4.52 -10.06 -1.31
CA PHE A 60 -3.77 -11.33 -1.11
C PHE A 60 -3.65 -12.16 -2.40
N ASP A 61 -4.67 -12.18 -3.25
CA ASP A 61 -4.63 -12.92 -4.52
C ASP A 61 -3.60 -12.40 -5.52
N HIS A 62 -3.17 -11.13 -5.38
CA HIS A 62 -2.10 -10.56 -6.18
C HIS A 62 -0.73 -10.82 -5.56
N VAL A 63 -0.57 -10.57 -4.26
CA VAL A 63 0.76 -10.54 -3.61
C VAL A 63 1.15 -11.86 -2.93
N GLY A 64 0.17 -12.71 -2.64
CA GLY A 64 0.39 -13.93 -1.88
C GLY A 64 0.86 -13.66 -0.45
N THR A 65 1.87 -14.43 -0.02
CA THR A 65 2.49 -14.26 1.30
C THR A 65 3.47 -13.11 1.27
N VAL A 66 3.23 -12.10 2.12
CA VAL A 66 4.11 -10.94 2.25
C VAL A 66 5.18 -11.21 3.31
N GLN A 67 6.39 -10.70 3.06
CA GLN A 67 7.56 -10.88 3.90
C GLN A 67 8.22 -9.53 4.23
N ARG A 68 8.91 -9.51 5.36
CA ARG A 68 9.72 -8.35 5.75
C ARG A 68 10.81 -8.11 4.72
N GLY A 69 10.92 -6.86 4.27
CA GLY A 69 11.88 -6.43 3.27
C GLY A 69 11.39 -6.56 1.83
N ASP A 70 10.16 -7.00 1.61
CA ASP A 70 9.50 -6.79 0.31
C ASP A 70 9.27 -5.31 0.05
N VAL A 71 9.14 -4.95 -1.22
CA VAL A 71 9.06 -3.55 -1.64
C VAL A 71 7.73 -3.25 -2.34
N ILE A 72 7.12 -2.12 -2.02
CA ILE A 72 5.90 -1.62 -2.63
C ILE A 72 6.26 -0.29 -3.30
N THR A 73 6.18 -0.26 -4.63
CA THR A 73 6.42 0.95 -5.42
C THR A 73 5.10 1.62 -5.75
N LEU A 74 4.98 2.88 -5.35
CA LEU A 74 3.88 3.77 -5.67
C LEU A 74 4.36 4.82 -6.70
N PRO A 75 3.44 5.56 -7.34
CA PRO A 75 3.81 6.72 -8.14
C PRO A 75 4.51 7.77 -7.26
N GLY A 76 5.85 7.81 -7.32
CA GLY A 76 6.68 8.80 -6.62
C GLY A 76 7.18 8.38 -5.24
N GLU A 77 6.93 7.16 -4.79
CA GLU A 77 7.37 6.68 -3.47
C GLU A 77 7.67 5.19 -3.51
N THR A 78 8.61 4.76 -2.67
CA THR A 78 8.94 3.34 -2.50
C THR A 78 8.90 3.04 -1.01
N LEU A 79 8.04 2.09 -0.65
CA LEU A 79 7.80 1.67 0.73
C LEU A 79 8.37 0.28 0.92
N THR A 80 9.02 0.03 2.05
CA THR A 80 9.55 -1.29 2.40
C THR A 80 8.72 -1.92 3.51
N VAL A 81 8.29 -3.18 3.31
CA VAL A 81 7.56 -3.93 4.32
C VAL A 81 8.44 -4.17 5.54
N GLU A 82 7.93 -3.78 6.71
CA GLU A 82 8.60 -4.02 7.98
C GLU A 82 8.01 -5.20 8.75
N ASP A 83 6.68 -5.29 8.81
CA ASP A 83 5.99 -6.34 9.57
C ASP A 83 4.58 -6.61 9.02
N GLU A 84 4.12 -7.86 9.16
CA GLU A 84 2.74 -8.24 8.85
C GLU A 84 1.84 -8.01 10.07
N ILE A 85 0.76 -7.25 9.89
CA ILE A 85 -0.22 -6.96 10.94
C ILE A 85 -1.34 -8.01 10.91
N SER A 86 -1.85 -8.34 9.72
CA SER A 86 -2.93 -9.31 9.56
C SER A 86 -3.01 -9.86 8.14
N ASN A 87 -3.41 -11.13 8.01
CA ASN A 87 -3.67 -11.79 6.74
C ASN A 87 -4.91 -12.68 6.85
N ASP A 88 -5.99 -12.31 6.16
CA ASP A 88 -7.26 -13.07 6.12
C ASP A 88 -7.44 -13.87 4.82
N ARG A 89 -6.38 -13.98 4.01
CA ARG A 89 -6.35 -14.55 2.64
C ARG A 89 -7.22 -13.83 1.61
N PHE A 90 -7.76 -12.66 1.95
CA PHE A 90 -8.38 -11.75 1.01
C PHE A 90 -7.56 -10.45 0.92
N ALA A 91 -7.18 -9.90 2.07
CA ALA A 91 -6.34 -8.75 2.25
C ALA A 91 -5.17 -9.07 3.22
N VAL A 92 -4.03 -8.48 2.93
CA VAL A 92 -2.86 -8.48 3.81
C VAL A 92 -2.59 -7.06 4.26
N LYS A 93 -2.54 -6.86 5.56
CA LYS A 93 -2.20 -5.57 6.17
C LYS A 93 -0.78 -5.63 6.71
N VAL A 94 0.04 -4.67 6.32
CA VAL A 94 1.45 -4.59 6.71
C VAL A 94 1.81 -3.19 7.21
N THR A 95 2.87 -3.12 8.00
CA THR A 95 3.53 -1.86 8.37
C THR A 95 4.70 -1.63 7.42
N VAL A 96 4.91 -0.38 7.00
CA VAL A 96 5.96 0.00 6.04
C VAL A 96 6.72 1.24 6.48
N LYS A 97 7.88 1.46 5.86
CA LYS A 97 8.70 2.69 5.97
C LYS A 97 9.16 3.19 4.62
#